data_AF-A0A2R6RPU0-F1
#
_entry.id   AF-A0A2R6RPU0-F1
#
_cell.length_a   1.000
_cell.length_b   1.000
_cell.length_c   1.000
_cell.angle_alpha   90.00
_cell.angle_beta   90.00
_cell.angle_gamma   90.00
#
_symmetry.space_group_name_H-M   'P 1'
#
loop_
_entity.id
_entity.type
_entity.pdbx_description
1 polymer ?
#
loop_
_entity_poly.entity_id
_entity_poly.type
_entity_poly.pdbx_seq_one_letter_code
_entity_poly.pdbx_strand_id
1 'polypeptide(L)'
;MAPALDHVDDEMHELNQEADYLDQSVTVGPNGVNGNHDTGRRGSVGDKDAQTQVIDSLRSQVQDLFSQVSQLNNKLVCSYDRVSNLEDEIHVTSADLRTANLKVSHLELERTQHLSALSTGLLVEKSNVTSELTRLMEKATEEAARAGEAESARNAIEKELDDLSANLFDQANTMVAEARFARAVSERKVEETERALKGVEEIVGMLQTQMQALQEDKEQADRKVEEMRIIMGKGKWAERIAGPSPSSQPRLLSLHLPYLEFVQLIGHLRTIRPATQHPPAMSTLLPLPFLARLITEDS
;
A
#
# COMPACT_ATOMS: atom_id res chain seq x y z
N MET A 1 -27.70 -70.69 30.46
CA MET A 1 -27.83 -72.12 30.09
C MET A 1 -26.47 -72.60 29.62
N ALA A 2 -25.67 -73.09 30.58
CA ALA A 2 -24.43 -73.84 30.36
C ALA A 2 -23.98 -74.38 31.73
N PRO A 3 -24.09 -75.70 31.97
CA PRO A 3 -23.24 -76.39 32.93
C PRO A 3 -22.65 -77.65 32.27
N ALA A 4 -21.37 -77.62 31.88
CA ALA A 4 -20.69 -78.82 31.36
C ALA A 4 -19.15 -78.75 31.44
N LEU A 5 -18.57 -77.90 32.31
CA LEU A 5 -17.10 -77.76 32.42
C LEU A 5 -16.52 -78.02 33.81
N ASP A 6 -17.33 -78.32 34.83
CA ASP A 6 -16.83 -78.67 36.19
C ASP A 6 -16.69 -80.18 36.43
N HIS A 7 -17.08 -81.04 35.48
CA HIS A 7 -17.15 -82.49 35.75
C HIS A 7 -15.84 -83.25 35.49
N VAL A 8 -14.94 -82.71 34.66
CA VAL A 8 -13.72 -83.43 34.21
C VAL A 8 -12.55 -83.24 35.18
N ASP A 9 -12.47 -82.08 35.84
CA ASP A 9 -11.41 -81.83 36.84
C ASP A 9 -11.65 -82.61 38.15
N ASP A 10 -12.92 -82.85 38.52
CA ASP A 10 -13.27 -83.68 39.69
C ASP A 10 -12.93 -85.17 39.47
N GLU A 11 -13.14 -85.73 38.27
CA GLU A 11 -12.79 -87.12 37.93
C GLU A 11 -11.27 -87.37 37.94
N MET A 12 -10.47 -86.38 37.50
CA MET A 12 -9.00 -86.48 37.48
C MET A 12 -8.38 -86.40 38.88
N HIS A 13 -9.03 -85.70 39.82
CA HIS A 13 -8.58 -85.62 41.22
C HIS A 13 -8.95 -86.86 42.05
N GLU A 14 -9.97 -87.63 41.64
CA GLU A 14 -10.38 -88.88 42.29
C GLU A 14 -9.44 -90.05 41.96
N LEU A 15 -8.95 -90.15 40.72
CA LEU A 15 -8.04 -91.22 40.29
C LEU A 15 -6.63 -91.12 40.89
N ASN A 16 -6.14 -89.92 41.16
CA ASN A 16 -4.85 -89.74 41.84
C ASN A 16 -4.91 -90.04 43.35
N GLN A 17 -6.08 -89.91 43.98
CA GLN A 17 -6.27 -90.29 45.39
C GLN A 17 -6.39 -91.81 45.57
N GLU A 18 -6.84 -92.54 44.54
CA GLU A 18 -6.95 -94.00 44.57
C GLU A 18 -5.59 -94.70 44.38
N ALA A 19 -4.62 -94.04 43.72
CA ALA A 19 -3.26 -94.54 43.56
C ALA A 19 -2.43 -94.52 44.86
N ASP A 20 -2.64 -93.52 45.73
CA ASP A 20 -1.94 -93.39 47.01
C ASP A 20 -2.50 -94.32 48.12
N TYR A 21 -3.72 -94.85 47.96
CA TYR A 21 -4.33 -95.78 48.93
C TYR A 21 -3.83 -97.23 48.80
N LEU A 22 -3.22 -97.61 47.67
CA LEU A 22 -2.76 -98.98 47.43
C LEU A 22 -1.33 -99.26 47.93
N ASP A 23 -0.53 -98.23 48.23
CA ASP A 23 0.85 -98.40 48.75
C ASP A 23 0.89 -98.55 50.29
N GLN A 24 -0.24 -98.33 50.98
CA GLN A 24 -0.35 -98.31 52.44
C GLN A 24 -0.83 -99.63 53.08
N SER A 25 -1.16 -100.68 52.30
CA SER A 25 -1.88 -101.88 52.79
C SER A 25 -1.12 -103.22 52.75
N VAL A 26 0.22 -103.23 52.77
CA VAL A 26 0.97 -104.48 53.06
C VAL A 26 2.07 -104.23 54.09
N THR A 27 1.69 -104.38 55.36
CA THR A 27 2.59 -104.55 56.50
C THR A 27 2.62 -106.02 56.91
N VAL A 28 3.79 -106.67 56.92
CA VAL A 28 4.05 -107.90 57.70
C VAL A 28 5.49 -107.89 58.23
N GLY A 29 5.65 -107.71 59.55
CA GLY A 29 6.91 -108.01 60.27
C GLY A 29 7.10 -109.51 60.52
N PRO A 30 8.25 -109.99 61.04
CA PRO A 30 8.39 -110.04 62.51
C PRO A 30 9.82 -109.99 63.11
N ASN A 31 9.82 -109.86 64.44
CA ASN A 31 10.89 -110.01 65.43
C ASN A 31 11.51 -111.43 65.50
N GLY A 32 12.83 -111.50 65.76
CA GLY A 32 13.37 -112.06 67.01
C GLY A 32 13.86 -113.54 67.12
N VAL A 33 15.18 -113.66 67.32
CA VAL A 33 15.89 -114.44 68.37
C VAL A 33 16.44 -115.89 68.11
N ASN A 34 17.77 -116.01 68.33
CA ASN A 34 18.62 -117.14 68.78
C ASN A 34 18.96 -118.35 67.87
N GLY A 35 20.26 -118.53 67.61
CA GLY A 35 21.10 -119.48 68.36
C GLY A 35 21.09 -120.98 67.98
N ASN A 36 22.08 -121.35 67.15
CA ASN A 36 22.97 -122.53 67.23
C ASN A 36 22.49 -123.97 66.93
N HIS A 37 23.36 -124.66 66.17
CA HIS A 37 23.58 -126.11 66.00
C HIS A 37 22.55 -127.02 65.28
N ASP A 38 22.99 -127.55 64.14
CA ASP A 38 23.28 -128.99 63.91
C ASP A 38 22.69 -129.62 62.63
N THR A 39 23.58 -130.41 62.00
CA THR A 39 23.40 -131.55 61.09
C THR A 39 22.21 -131.69 60.12
N GLY A 40 22.55 -131.74 58.82
CA GLY A 40 22.26 -132.94 58.01
C GLY A 40 21.01 -132.96 57.11
N ARG A 41 21.22 -133.52 55.90
CA ARG A 41 20.26 -133.88 54.81
C ARG A 41 19.74 -132.70 53.97
N ARG A 42 20.23 -132.42 52.76
CA ARG A 42 20.47 -133.23 51.53
C ARG A 42 19.18 -133.82 50.94
N GLY A 43 18.69 -133.19 49.86
CA GLY A 43 17.85 -133.79 48.82
C GLY A 43 16.64 -132.95 48.39
N SER A 44 16.66 -132.42 47.15
CA SER A 44 15.49 -131.93 46.38
C SER A 44 15.05 -130.44 46.45
N VAL A 45 15.96 -129.48 46.64
CA VAL A 45 15.63 -128.02 46.66
C VAL A 45 16.21 -127.23 45.47
N GLY A 46 17.30 -127.67 44.83
CA GLY A 46 18.02 -126.85 43.83
C GLY A 46 17.33 -126.62 42.47
N ASP A 47 16.39 -127.48 42.06
CA ASP A 47 15.72 -127.33 40.74
C ASP A 47 14.56 -126.32 40.79
N LYS A 48 13.90 -126.19 41.95
CA LYS A 48 12.87 -125.16 42.18
C LYS A 48 13.50 -123.78 42.29
N ASP A 49 14.65 -123.67 42.94
CA ASP A 49 15.36 -122.39 43.09
C ASP A 49 15.87 -121.86 41.74
N ALA A 50 16.38 -122.74 40.88
CA ALA A 50 16.82 -122.35 39.53
C ALA A 50 15.63 -121.89 38.65
N GLN A 51 14.50 -122.60 38.71
CA GLN A 51 13.28 -122.19 38.00
C GLN A 51 12.75 -120.84 38.53
N THR A 52 12.83 -120.61 39.84
CA THR A 52 12.40 -119.36 40.47
C THR A 52 13.27 -118.19 39.99
N GLN A 53 14.60 -118.36 39.94
CA GLN A 53 15.52 -117.33 39.42
C GLN A 53 15.27 -116.96 37.95
N VAL A 54 14.94 -117.94 37.11
CA VAL A 54 14.60 -117.69 35.69
C VAL A 54 13.28 -116.94 35.58
N ILE A 55 12.27 -117.34 36.37
CA ILE A 55 10.99 -116.64 36.43
C ILE A 55 11.18 -115.20 36.92
N ASP A 56 12.03 -114.96 37.91
CA ASP A 56 12.31 -113.62 38.43
C ASP A 56 13.07 -112.75 37.41
N SER A 57 13.99 -113.32 36.65
CA SER A 57 14.68 -112.63 35.56
C SER A 57 13.72 -112.24 34.42
N LEU A 58 12.84 -113.16 34.01
CA LEU A 58 11.80 -112.88 33.01
C LEU A 58 10.83 -111.82 33.52
N ARG A 59 10.44 -111.86 34.80
CA ARG A 59 9.60 -110.82 35.42
C ARG A 59 10.29 -109.46 35.42
N SER A 60 11.59 -109.40 35.74
CA SER A 60 12.38 -108.16 35.67
C SER A 60 12.44 -107.61 34.23
N GLN A 61 12.70 -108.46 33.24
CA GLN A 61 12.73 -108.04 31.83
C GLN A 61 11.37 -107.55 31.34
N VAL A 62 10.28 -108.21 31.74
CA VAL A 62 8.92 -107.75 31.44
C VAL A 62 8.64 -106.41 32.10
N GLN A 63 9.11 -106.19 33.33
CA GLN A 63 8.97 -104.92 34.03
C GLN A 63 9.78 -103.79 33.36
N ASP A 64 11.01 -104.07 32.94
CA ASP A 64 11.85 -103.11 32.21
C ASP A 64 11.26 -102.78 30.83
N LEU A 65 10.73 -103.78 30.13
CA LEU A 65 10.05 -103.58 28.86
C LEU A 65 8.79 -102.73 29.04
N PHE A 66 8.02 -102.97 30.11
CA PHE A 66 6.86 -102.16 30.45
C PHE A 66 7.25 -100.71 30.76
N SER A 67 8.34 -100.49 31.51
CA SER A 67 8.90 -99.16 31.77
C SER A 67 9.33 -98.45 30.48
N GLN A 68 9.99 -99.16 29.56
CA GLN A 68 10.40 -98.62 28.26
C GLN A 68 9.20 -98.28 27.38
N VAL A 69 8.19 -99.15 27.32
CA VAL A 69 6.94 -98.90 26.58
C VAL A 69 6.22 -97.69 27.17
N SER A 70 6.16 -97.56 28.50
CA SER A 70 5.58 -96.40 29.16
C SER A 70 6.34 -95.11 28.85
N GLN A 71 7.67 -95.13 28.88
CA GLN A 71 8.50 -93.97 28.50
C GLN A 71 8.34 -93.58 27.03
N LEU A 72 8.25 -94.54 26.12
CA LEU A 72 8.01 -94.29 24.70
C LEU A 72 6.60 -93.75 24.47
N ASN A 73 5.60 -94.27 25.16
CA ASN A 73 4.24 -93.75 25.10
C ASN A 73 4.17 -92.30 25.58
N ASN A 74 4.78 -91.99 26.73
CA ASN A 74 4.87 -90.61 27.23
C ASN A 74 5.55 -89.67 26.23
N LYS A 75 6.64 -90.11 25.56
CA LYS A 75 7.28 -89.32 24.50
C LYS A 75 6.40 -89.13 23.27
N LEU A 76 5.62 -90.14 22.89
CA LEU A 76 4.67 -90.04 21.79
C LEU A 76 3.57 -89.03 22.13
N VAL A 77 3.03 -89.08 23.34
CA VAL A 77 2.05 -88.10 23.84
C VAL A 77 2.65 -86.70 23.81
N CYS A 78 3.83 -86.47 24.39
CA CYS A 78 4.49 -85.17 24.34
C CYS A 78 4.78 -84.70 22.90
N SER A 79 5.12 -85.62 21.99
CA SER A 79 5.31 -85.30 20.58
C SER A 79 4.00 -84.89 19.90
N TYR A 80 2.89 -85.55 20.24
CA TYR A 80 1.57 -85.22 19.70
C TYR A 80 1.11 -83.85 20.19
N ASP A 81 1.29 -83.57 21.49
CA ASP A 81 1.01 -82.24 22.06
C ASP A 81 1.87 -81.16 21.38
N ARG A 82 3.15 -81.44 21.11
CA ARG A 82 4.01 -80.47 20.41
C ARG A 82 3.55 -80.25 18.98
N VAL A 83 3.13 -81.29 18.26
CA VAL A 83 2.59 -81.16 16.90
C VAL A 83 1.30 -80.35 16.91
N SER A 84 0.37 -80.62 17.84
CA SER A 84 -0.88 -79.84 17.98
C SER A 84 -0.60 -78.36 18.21
N ASN A 85 0.33 -78.02 19.11
CA ASN A 85 0.72 -76.63 19.35
C ASN A 85 1.31 -75.96 18.11
N LEU A 86 2.12 -76.67 17.33
CA LEU A 86 2.70 -76.15 16.09
C LEU A 86 1.63 -75.94 15.01
N GLU A 87 0.65 -76.83 14.91
CA GLU A 87 -0.49 -76.67 14.00
C GLU A 87 -1.29 -75.42 14.35
N ASP A 88 -1.57 -75.21 15.64
CA ASP A 88 -2.24 -73.99 16.12
C ASP A 88 -1.43 -72.72 15.82
N GLU A 89 -0.12 -72.73 16.09
CA GLU A 89 0.78 -71.62 15.75
C GLU A 89 0.80 -71.33 14.24
N ILE A 90 0.79 -72.35 13.39
CA ILE A 90 0.72 -72.20 11.93
C ILE A 90 -0.62 -71.56 11.53
N HIS A 91 -1.73 -71.98 12.13
CA HIS A 91 -3.03 -71.40 11.84
C HIS A 91 -3.11 -69.92 12.23
N VAL A 92 -2.63 -69.56 13.42
CA VAL A 92 -2.58 -68.17 13.88
C VAL A 92 -1.69 -67.33 12.99
N THR A 93 -0.45 -67.76 12.74
CA THR A 93 0.50 -67.01 11.91
C THR A 93 0.04 -66.88 10.46
N SER A 94 -0.62 -67.89 9.90
CA SER A 94 -1.22 -67.80 8.56
C SER A 94 -2.38 -66.80 8.51
N ALA A 95 -3.21 -66.74 9.55
CA ALA A 95 -4.31 -65.77 9.63
C ALA A 95 -3.77 -64.33 9.78
N ASP A 96 -2.74 -64.15 10.59
CA ASP A 96 -2.06 -62.87 10.77
C ASP A 96 -1.39 -62.40 9.48
N LEU A 97 -0.68 -63.30 8.79
CA LEU A 97 -0.05 -63.02 7.50
C LEU A 97 -1.10 -62.58 6.46
N ARG A 98 -2.24 -63.29 6.39
CA ARG A 98 -3.32 -62.92 5.49
C ARG A 98 -3.86 -61.52 5.82
N THR A 99 -4.05 -61.22 7.10
CA THR A 99 -4.54 -59.91 7.55
C THR A 99 -3.54 -58.80 7.25
N ALA A 100 -2.25 -59.03 7.46
CA ALA A 100 -1.19 -58.08 7.13
C ALA A 100 -1.12 -57.83 5.63
N ASN A 101 -1.19 -58.87 4.80
CA ASN A 101 -1.19 -58.73 3.34
C ASN A 101 -2.37 -57.92 2.81
N LEU A 102 -3.57 -58.09 3.39
CA LEU A 102 -4.74 -57.28 3.03
C LEU A 102 -4.53 -55.79 3.39
N LYS A 103 -3.94 -55.51 4.56
CA LYS A 103 -3.63 -54.12 4.97
C LYS A 103 -2.59 -53.49 4.05
N VAL A 104 -1.54 -54.22 3.70
CA VAL A 104 -0.49 -53.74 2.78
C VAL A 104 -1.10 -53.43 1.42
N SER A 105 -1.87 -54.35 0.85
CA SER A 105 -2.54 -54.13 -0.44
C SER A 105 -3.48 -52.92 -0.42
N HIS A 106 -4.19 -52.70 0.69
CA HIS A 106 -5.06 -51.54 0.86
C HIS A 106 -4.27 -50.22 0.91
N LEU A 107 -3.23 -50.15 1.74
CA LEU A 107 -2.36 -48.97 1.85
C LEU A 107 -1.62 -48.67 0.54
N GLU A 108 -1.23 -49.69 -0.21
CA GLU A 108 -0.63 -49.53 -1.53
C GLU A 108 -1.62 -48.92 -2.53
N LEU A 109 -2.88 -49.38 -2.51
CA LEU A 109 -3.94 -48.81 -3.35
C LEU A 109 -4.17 -47.34 -3.01
N GLU A 110 -4.32 -47.00 -1.73
CA GLU A 110 -4.47 -45.61 -1.28
C GLU A 110 -3.27 -44.76 -1.68
N ARG A 111 -2.05 -45.27 -1.50
CA ARG A 111 -0.83 -44.58 -1.94
C ARG A 111 -0.85 -44.31 -3.44
N THR A 112 -1.23 -45.30 -4.26
CA THR A 112 -1.31 -45.09 -5.72
C THR A 112 -2.39 -44.06 -6.08
N GLN A 113 -3.52 -44.07 -5.39
CA GLN A 113 -4.58 -43.08 -5.57
C GLN A 113 -4.10 -41.68 -5.18
N HIS A 114 -3.45 -41.53 -4.02
CA HIS A 114 -2.87 -40.26 -3.57
C HIS A 114 -1.81 -39.74 -4.54
N LEU A 115 -0.90 -40.59 -5.01
CA LEU A 115 0.09 -40.21 -6.02
C LEU A 115 -0.56 -39.81 -7.34
N SER A 116 -1.59 -40.53 -7.78
CA SER A 116 -2.35 -40.17 -8.98
C SER A 116 -3.03 -38.81 -8.82
N ALA A 117 -3.65 -38.54 -7.65
CA ALA A 117 -4.31 -37.27 -7.35
C ALA A 117 -3.34 -36.08 -7.25
N LEU A 118 -2.12 -36.32 -6.74
CA LEU A 118 -1.02 -35.34 -6.79
C LEU A 118 -0.57 -35.10 -8.24
N SER A 119 -0.42 -36.17 -9.04
CA SER A 119 0.02 -36.07 -10.44
C SER A 119 -1.00 -35.38 -11.35
N THR A 120 -2.29 -35.60 -11.11
CA THR A 120 -3.39 -34.94 -11.84
C THR A 120 -3.62 -33.51 -11.36
N GLY A 121 -2.90 -33.05 -10.34
CA GLY A 121 -2.98 -31.69 -9.81
C GLY A 121 -4.24 -31.42 -8.98
N LEU A 122 -5.00 -32.44 -8.60
CA LEU A 122 -6.18 -32.29 -7.73
C LEU A 122 -5.76 -32.05 -6.28
N LEU A 123 -4.72 -32.74 -5.81
CA LEU A 123 -4.11 -32.51 -4.51
C LEU A 123 -2.83 -31.69 -4.70
N VAL A 124 -2.67 -30.66 -3.88
CA VAL A 124 -1.45 -29.86 -3.78
C VAL A 124 -0.99 -29.86 -2.33
N GLU A 125 0.32 -29.86 -2.12
CA GLU A 125 0.90 -29.79 -0.78
C GLU A 125 0.48 -28.49 -0.07
N LYS A 126 0.05 -28.62 1.18
CA LYS A 126 -0.38 -27.48 1.99
C LYS A 126 0.69 -26.39 2.08
N SER A 127 1.96 -26.77 2.21
CA SER A 127 3.12 -25.86 2.23
C SER A 127 3.18 -24.98 0.98
N ASN A 128 2.88 -25.55 -0.19
CA ASN A 128 2.96 -24.86 -1.47
C ASN A 128 1.79 -23.88 -1.61
N VAL A 129 0.58 -24.29 -1.20
CA VAL A 129 -0.58 -23.38 -1.16
C VAL A 129 -0.36 -22.24 -0.18
N THR A 130 0.16 -22.52 1.02
CA THR A 130 0.42 -21.48 2.03
C THR A 130 1.49 -20.51 1.58
N SER A 131 2.57 -20.99 0.95
CA SER A 131 3.64 -20.11 0.45
C SER A 131 3.16 -19.22 -0.71
N GLU A 132 2.41 -19.77 -1.67
CA GLU A 132 1.81 -18.98 -2.75
C GLU A 132 0.77 -17.99 -2.22
N LEU A 133 -0.06 -18.38 -1.25
CA LEU A 133 -1.02 -17.47 -0.62
C LEU A 133 -0.30 -16.32 0.09
N THR A 134 0.74 -16.60 0.88
CA THR A 134 1.55 -15.56 1.53
C THR A 134 2.19 -14.63 0.50
N ARG A 135 2.74 -15.18 -0.59
CA ARG A 135 3.32 -14.39 -1.69
C ARG A 135 2.29 -13.50 -2.38
N LEU A 136 1.08 -14.00 -2.62
CA LEU A 136 0.00 -13.21 -3.22
C LEU A 136 -0.51 -12.14 -2.26
N MET A 137 -0.62 -12.44 -0.97
CA MET A 137 -0.98 -11.46 0.05
C MET A 137 0.06 -10.34 0.13
N GLU A 138 1.35 -10.67 0.14
CA GLU A 138 2.43 -9.68 0.15
C GLU A 138 2.34 -8.76 -1.08
N LYS A 139 2.21 -9.33 -2.28
CA LYS A 139 2.02 -8.55 -3.52
C LYS A 139 0.79 -7.65 -3.47
N ALA A 140 -0.34 -8.17 -2.98
CA ALA A 140 -1.56 -7.38 -2.85
C ALA A 140 -1.40 -6.23 -1.85
N THR A 141 -0.68 -6.46 -0.73
CA THR A 141 -0.41 -5.40 0.24
C THR A 141 0.55 -4.35 -0.30
N GLU A 142 1.58 -4.74 -1.06
CA GLU A 142 2.49 -3.80 -1.73
C GLU A 142 1.79 -2.98 -2.82
N GLU A 143 0.88 -3.60 -3.56
CA GLU A 143 0.08 -2.92 -4.56
C GLU A 143 -0.90 -1.94 -3.92
N ALA A 144 -1.56 -2.33 -2.82
CA ALA A 144 -2.42 -1.43 -2.05
C ALA A 144 -1.64 -0.24 -1.45
N ALA A 145 -0.42 -0.48 -0.94
CA ALA A 145 0.45 0.58 -0.44
C ALA A 145 0.85 1.56 -1.55
N ARG A 146 1.30 1.05 -2.72
CA ARG A 146 1.63 1.88 -3.89
C ARG A 146 0.42 2.64 -4.43
N ALA A 147 -0.76 2.01 -4.45
CA ALA A 147 -1.99 2.68 -4.85
C ALA A 147 -2.34 3.82 -3.88
N GLY A 148 -2.17 3.62 -2.57
CA GLY A 148 -2.36 4.65 -1.56
C GLY A 148 -1.39 5.83 -1.71
N GLU A 149 -0.12 5.56 -2.00
CA GLU A 149 0.86 6.62 -2.30
C GLU A 149 0.50 7.39 -3.58
N ALA A 150 0.11 6.69 -4.64
CA ALA A 150 -0.32 7.30 -5.90
C ALA A 150 -1.58 8.16 -5.72
N GLU A 151 -2.56 7.70 -4.94
CA GLU A 151 -3.76 8.46 -4.62
C GLU A 151 -3.44 9.70 -3.78
N SER A 152 -2.56 9.58 -2.78
CA SER A 152 -2.10 10.72 -1.99
C SER A 152 -1.38 11.76 -2.86
N ALA A 153 -0.54 11.32 -3.80
CA ALA A 153 0.14 12.20 -4.74
C ALA A 153 -0.86 12.87 -5.71
N ARG A 154 -1.87 12.13 -6.18
CA ARG A 154 -2.95 12.67 -7.01
C ARG A 154 -3.73 13.76 -6.27
N ASN A 155 -4.12 13.51 -5.03
CA ASN A 155 -4.85 14.47 -4.20
C ASN A 155 -4.00 15.73 -3.90
N ALA A 156 -2.68 15.57 -3.74
CA ALA A 156 -1.77 16.71 -3.60
C ALA A 156 -1.73 17.57 -4.86
N ILE A 157 -1.61 16.94 -6.04
CA ILE A 157 -1.64 17.63 -7.34
C ILE A 157 -3.00 18.31 -7.58
N GLU A 158 -4.11 17.65 -7.27
CA GLU A 158 -5.46 18.24 -7.37
C GLU A 158 -5.57 19.50 -6.50
N LYS A 159 -5.07 19.44 -5.26
CA LYS A 159 -5.04 20.61 -4.38
C LYS A 159 -4.16 21.74 -4.93
N GLU A 160 -2.97 21.43 -5.44
CA GLU A 160 -2.09 22.44 -6.04
C GLU A 160 -2.70 23.06 -7.30
N LEU A 161 -3.43 22.28 -8.11
CA LEU A 161 -4.18 22.76 -9.26
C LEU A 161 -5.33 23.67 -8.84
N ASP A 162 -6.09 23.29 -7.80
CA ASP A 162 -7.16 24.12 -7.24
C ASP A 162 -6.60 25.46 -6.73
N ASP A 163 -5.51 25.43 -5.94
CA ASP A 163 -4.85 26.61 -5.41
C ASP A 163 -4.31 27.51 -6.54
N LEU A 164 -3.69 26.92 -7.57
CA LEU A 164 -3.21 27.67 -8.74
C LEU A 164 -4.38 28.29 -9.52
N SER A 165 -5.48 27.54 -9.69
CA SER A 165 -6.66 28.02 -10.40
C SER A 165 -7.31 29.21 -9.68
N ALA A 166 -7.43 29.13 -8.35
CA ALA A 166 -7.94 30.22 -7.53
C ALA A 166 -7.08 31.49 -7.69
N ASN A 167 -5.76 31.34 -7.59
CA ASN A 167 -4.83 32.45 -7.78
C ASN A 167 -4.90 33.06 -9.19
N LEU A 168 -5.03 32.23 -10.24
CA LEU A 168 -5.14 32.69 -11.62
C LEU A 168 -6.45 33.46 -11.84
N PHE A 169 -7.56 32.98 -11.27
CA PHE A 169 -8.84 33.68 -11.34
C PHE A 169 -8.80 34.99 -10.56
N ASP A 170 -8.20 35.04 -9.38
CA ASP A 170 -8.07 36.26 -8.59
C ASP A 170 -7.23 37.32 -9.30
N GLN A 171 -6.11 36.91 -9.91
CA GLN A 171 -5.27 37.79 -10.72
C GLN A 171 -6.04 38.32 -11.94
N ALA A 172 -6.74 37.44 -12.66
CA ALA A 172 -7.56 37.84 -13.80
C ALA A 172 -8.68 38.81 -13.38
N ASN A 173 -9.35 38.55 -12.26
CA ASN A 173 -10.40 39.41 -11.71
C ASN A 173 -9.84 40.79 -11.34
N THR A 174 -8.65 40.86 -10.75
CA THR A 174 -7.99 42.12 -10.41
C THR A 174 -7.64 42.90 -11.67
N MET A 175 -7.04 42.25 -12.68
CA MET A 175 -6.72 42.88 -13.96
C MET A 175 -7.97 43.41 -14.68
N VAL A 176 -9.08 42.66 -14.65
CA VAL A 176 -10.36 43.10 -15.23
C VAL A 176 -10.93 44.27 -14.44
N ALA A 177 -10.88 44.24 -13.11
CA ALA A 177 -11.33 45.35 -12.27
C ALA A 177 -10.53 46.63 -12.54
N GLU A 178 -9.20 46.51 -12.64
CA GLU A 178 -8.30 47.62 -13.00
C GLU A 178 -8.63 48.18 -14.39
N ALA A 179 -8.82 47.31 -15.39
CA ALA A 179 -9.18 47.75 -16.74
C ALA A 179 -10.55 48.45 -16.78
N ARG A 180 -11.55 47.95 -16.04
CA ARG A 180 -12.86 48.59 -15.91
C ARG A 180 -12.76 49.93 -15.19
N PHE A 181 -11.95 50.02 -14.14
CA PHE A 181 -11.71 51.28 -13.43
C PHE A 181 -11.01 52.30 -14.34
N ALA A 182 -9.95 51.90 -15.05
CA ALA A 182 -9.25 52.75 -16.00
C ALA A 182 -10.18 53.25 -17.13
N ARG A 183 -11.02 52.36 -17.68
CA ARG A 183 -12.04 52.74 -18.66
C ARG A 183 -13.02 53.77 -18.07
N ALA A 184 -13.58 53.53 -16.88
CA ALA A 184 -14.51 54.45 -16.24
C ALA A 184 -13.88 55.83 -15.94
N VAL A 185 -12.60 55.86 -15.54
CA VAL A 185 -11.86 57.13 -15.36
C VAL A 185 -11.65 57.84 -16.69
N SER A 186 -11.33 57.10 -17.77
CA SER A 186 -11.18 57.69 -19.10
C SER A 186 -12.49 58.24 -19.65
N GLU A 187 -13.60 57.52 -19.48
CA GLU A 187 -14.94 57.95 -19.89
C GLU A 187 -15.36 59.22 -19.13
N ARG A 188 -15.13 59.28 -17.81
CA ARG A 188 -15.37 60.49 -17.02
C ARG A 188 -14.56 61.69 -17.50
N LYS A 189 -13.29 61.50 -17.83
CA LYS A 189 -12.43 62.58 -18.38
C LYS A 189 -12.93 63.05 -19.74
N VAL A 190 -13.35 62.13 -20.61
CA VAL A 190 -13.95 62.47 -21.91
C VAL A 190 -15.21 63.32 -21.69
N GLU A 191 -16.14 62.87 -20.84
CA GLU A 191 -17.34 63.65 -20.53
C GLU A 191 -17.02 65.03 -19.93
N GLU A 192 -16.02 65.14 -19.08
CA GLU A 192 -15.57 66.42 -18.51
C GLU A 192 -15.03 67.35 -19.60
N THR A 193 -14.19 66.83 -20.50
CA THR A 193 -13.69 67.62 -21.64
C THR A 193 -14.78 68.00 -22.63
N GLU A 194 -15.77 67.13 -22.86
CA GLU A 194 -16.93 67.44 -23.70
C GLU A 194 -17.80 68.54 -23.08
N ARG A 195 -18.07 68.49 -21.77
CA ARG A 195 -18.76 69.58 -21.06
C ARG A 195 -17.98 70.89 -21.11
N ALA A 196 -16.66 70.83 -20.92
CA ALA A 196 -15.80 72.00 -21.02
C ALA A 196 -15.80 72.59 -22.45
N LEU A 197 -15.71 71.73 -23.48
CA LEU A 197 -15.76 72.15 -24.89
C LEU A 197 -17.10 72.79 -25.22
N LYS A 198 -18.21 72.20 -24.79
CA LYS A 198 -19.55 72.79 -24.99
C LYS A 198 -19.66 74.17 -24.33
N GLY A 199 -19.13 74.33 -23.11
CA GLY A 199 -19.06 75.64 -22.45
C GLY A 199 -18.23 76.66 -23.24
N VAL A 200 -17.11 76.24 -23.84
CA VAL A 200 -16.30 77.09 -24.73
C VAL A 200 -17.06 77.42 -26.02
N GLU A 201 -17.74 76.46 -26.63
CA GLU A 201 -18.57 76.67 -27.82
C GLU A 201 -19.68 77.70 -27.55
N GLU A 202 -20.35 77.62 -26.40
CA GLU A 202 -21.35 78.60 -25.98
C GLU A 202 -20.74 80.01 -25.83
N ILE A 203 -19.55 80.13 -25.22
CA ILE A 203 -18.83 81.41 -25.09
C ILE A 203 -18.41 81.95 -26.47
N VAL A 204 -17.88 81.10 -27.35
CA VAL A 204 -17.49 81.49 -28.71
C VAL A 204 -18.71 81.93 -29.52
N GLY A 205 -19.84 81.23 -29.41
CA GLY A 205 -21.10 81.64 -30.04
C GLY A 205 -21.60 83.00 -29.54
N MET A 206 -21.50 83.27 -28.23
CA MET A 206 -21.78 84.60 -27.67
C MET A 206 -20.81 85.66 -28.21
N LEU A 207 -19.50 85.36 -28.27
CA LEU A 207 -18.49 86.28 -28.78
C LEU A 207 -18.69 86.59 -30.27
N GLN A 208 -19.01 85.58 -31.09
CA GLN A 208 -19.34 85.76 -32.50
C GLN A 208 -20.57 86.67 -32.67
N THR A 209 -21.61 86.44 -31.88
CA THR A 209 -22.83 87.27 -31.88
C THR A 209 -22.51 88.72 -31.48
N GLN A 210 -21.67 88.91 -30.45
CA GLN A 210 -21.22 90.24 -30.02
C GLN A 210 -20.36 90.93 -31.10
N MET A 211 -19.44 90.21 -31.75
CA MET A 211 -18.65 90.76 -32.85
C MET A 211 -19.52 91.13 -34.06
N GLN A 212 -20.52 90.31 -34.39
CA GLN A 212 -21.46 90.62 -35.46
C GLN A 212 -22.27 91.89 -35.12
N ALA A 213 -22.79 92.00 -33.90
CA ALA A 213 -23.48 93.21 -33.44
C ALA A 213 -22.57 94.45 -33.50
N LEU A 214 -21.32 94.34 -33.03
CA LEU A 214 -20.33 95.42 -33.14
C LEU A 214 -19.99 95.78 -34.58
N GLN A 215 -19.97 94.79 -35.48
CA GLN A 215 -19.71 95.01 -36.90
C GLN A 215 -20.90 95.66 -37.60
N GLU A 216 -22.13 95.27 -37.28
CA GLU A 216 -23.34 95.93 -37.73
C GLU A 216 -23.41 97.39 -37.23
N ASP A 217 -23.08 97.62 -35.96
CA ASP A 217 -22.96 98.97 -35.38
C ASP A 217 -21.88 99.79 -36.08
N LYS A 218 -20.72 99.19 -36.36
CA LYS A 218 -19.65 99.82 -37.14
C LYS A 218 -20.13 100.16 -38.55
N GLU A 219 -20.79 99.27 -39.26
CA GLU A 219 -21.33 99.54 -40.60
C GLU A 219 -22.43 100.60 -40.59
N GLN A 220 -23.25 100.66 -39.54
CA GLN A 220 -24.20 101.75 -39.35
C GLN A 220 -23.50 103.08 -39.06
N ALA A 221 -22.45 103.08 -38.24
CA ALA A 221 -21.64 104.26 -37.98
C ALA A 221 -20.90 104.72 -39.24
N ASP A 222 -20.30 103.81 -40.00
CA ASP A 222 -19.63 104.10 -41.27
C ASP A 222 -20.63 104.62 -42.32
N ARG A 223 -21.84 104.05 -42.39
CA ARG A 223 -22.93 104.61 -43.23
C ARG A 223 -23.33 106.01 -42.78
N LYS A 224 -23.46 106.29 -41.48
CA LYS A 224 -23.74 107.63 -40.95
C LYS A 224 -22.58 108.60 -41.23
N VAL A 225 -21.34 108.14 -41.15
CA VAL A 225 -20.14 108.92 -41.50
C VAL A 225 -20.12 109.21 -43.00
N GLU A 226 -20.45 108.26 -43.85
CA GLU A 226 -20.56 108.44 -45.30
C GLU A 226 -21.72 109.36 -45.67
N GLU A 227 -22.87 109.22 -45.01
CA GLU A 227 -24.00 110.13 -45.14
C GLU A 227 -23.62 111.55 -44.69
N MET A 228 -22.91 111.70 -43.56
CA MET A 228 -22.29 112.97 -43.14
C MET A 228 -21.26 113.47 -44.15
N ARG A 229 -20.49 112.59 -44.80
CA ARG A 229 -19.51 112.94 -45.84
C ARG A 229 -20.20 113.44 -47.12
N ILE A 230 -21.34 112.85 -47.49
CA ILE A 230 -22.16 113.26 -48.63
C ILE A 230 -22.90 114.57 -48.31
N ILE A 231 -23.41 114.75 -47.09
CA ILE A 231 -24.04 116.01 -46.63
C ILE A 231 -23.00 117.14 -46.49
N MET A 232 -21.76 116.84 -46.08
CA MET A 232 -20.61 117.76 -46.13
C MET A 232 -19.86 117.73 -47.48
N GLY A 233 -20.51 117.25 -48.53
CA GLY A 233 -19.98 117.18 -49.90
C GLY A 233 -19.89 118.53 -50.63
N LYS A 234 -19.36 119.57 -49.97
CA LYS A 234 -18.68 120.75 -50.56
C LYS A 234 -17.67 121.35 -49.56
N GLY A 235 -16.81 120.52 -48.98
CA GLY A 235 -15.72 120.98 -48.12
C GLY A 235 -14.46 120.19 -48.38
N LYS A 236 -13.41 120.85 -48.90
CA LYS A 236 -12.07 120.28 -49.06
C LYS A 236 -11.55 119.81 -47.70
N TRP A 237 -11.65 118.52 -47.41
CA TRP A 237 -10.86 117.89 -46.37
C TRP A 237 -9.48 117.62 -46.94
N ALA A 238 -8.55 118.51 -46.60
CA ALA A 238 -7.15 118.36 -46.91
C ALA A 238 -6.59 117.19 -46.08
N GLU A 239 -6.27 116.11 -46.79
CA GLU A 239 -5.46 115.00 -46.32
C GLU A 239 -4.07 115.53 -45.96
N ARG A 240 -3.79 115.59 -44.65
CA ARG A 240 -2.44 115.86 -44.17
C ARG A 240 -1.62 114.58 -44.38
N ILE A 241 -0.80 114.63 -45.43
CA ILE A 241 0.32 113.73 -45.67
C ILE A 241 1.23 113.79 -44.43
N ALA A 242 1.15 112.77 -43.57
CA ALA A 242 2.20 112.47 -42.62
C ALA A 242 3.25 111.66 -43.36
N GLY A 243 4.44 112.23 -43.52
CA GLY A 243 5.60 111.57 -44.12
C GLY A 243 6.05 110.34 -43.32
N PRO A 244 7.00 109.57 -43.90
CA PRO A 244 7.33 108.22 -43.45
C PRO A 244 8.12 108.27 -42.13
N SER A 245 7.45 107.88 -41.04
CA SER A 245 8.14 107.48 -39.82
C SER A 245 8.74 106.08 -40.05
N PRO A 246 10.06 105.88 -39.87
CA PRO A 246 10.68 104.59 -40.11
C PRO A 246 10.07 103.56 -39.17
N SER A 247 9.69 102.43 -39.77
CA SER A 247 9.26 101.20 -39.12
C SER A 247 10.15 100.87 -37.92
N SER A 248 9.72 101.27 -36.72
CA SER A 248 10.17 100.63 -35.49
C SER A 248 9.41 99.32 -35.41
N GLN A 249 9.99 98.27 -35.99
CA GLN A 249 9.60 96.91 -35.62
C GLN A 249 9.59 96.86 -34.10
N PRO A 250 8.56 96.34 -33.43
CA PRO A 250 8.65 96.02 -32.03
C PRO A 250 9.72 94.91 -31.92
N ARG A 251 10.98 95.31 -31.72
CA ARG A 251 11.95 94.42 -31.11
C ARG A 251 11.40 94.20 -29.72
N LEU A 252 10.85 93.00 -29.48
CA LEU A 252 10.67 92.50 -28.13
C LEU A 252 12.00 92.75 -27.41
N LEU A 253 12.02 93.73 -26.53
CA LEU A 253 13.15 93.99 -25.64
C LEU A 253 13.16 92.81 -24.68
N SER A 254 13.77 91.71 -25.09
CA SER A 254 14.06 90.55 -24.25
C SER A 254 15.23 90.88 -23.31
N LEU A 255 15.12 92.00 -22.61
CA LEU A 255 16.00 92.43 -21.50
C LEU A 255 15.35 92.14 -20.14
N HIS A 256 14.23 91.41 -20.13
CA HIS A 256 13.65 90.91 -18.89
C HIS A 256 14.54 89.79 -18.34
N LEU A 257 15.08 89.98 -17.13
CA LEU A 257 16.03 89.08 -16.50
C LEU A 257 15.54 87.61 -16.46
N PRO A 258 14.27 87.31 -16.14
CA PRO A 258 13.71 85.96 -16.26
C PRO A 258 13.77 85.35 -17.66
N TYR A 259 13.61 86.15 -18.71
CA TYR A 259 13.66 85.65 -20.09
C TYR A 259 15.10 85.34 -20.52
N LEU A 260 16.07 86.17 -20.10
CA LEU A 260 17.49 85.89 -20.35
C LEU A 260 17.94 84.60 -19.66
N GLU A 261 17.52 84.39 -18.41
CA GLU A 261 17.81 83.15 -17.68
C GLU A 261 17.13 81.92 -18.29
N PHE A 262 15.90 82.08 -18.80
CA PHE A 262 15.21 81.03 -19.55
C PHE A 262 16.00 80.63 -20.81
N VAL A 263 16.48 81.60 -21.59
CA VAL A 263 17.30 81.33 -22.78
C VAL A 263 18.61 80.63 -22.40
N GLN A 264 19.24 81.00 -21.28
CA GLN A 264 20.43 80.31 -20.77
C GLN A 264 20.16 78.87 -20.32
N LEU A 265 19.02 78.60 -19.65
CA LEU A 265 18.57 77.26 -19.29
C LEU A 265 18.39 76.38 -20.54
N ILE A 266 17.71 76.91 -21.57
CA ILE A 266 17.51 76.20 -22.84
C ILE A 266 18.86 75.90 -23.52
N GLY A 267 19.80 76.84 -23.47
CA GLY A 267 21.17 76.63 -23.95
C GLY A 267 21.86 75.47 -23.24
N HIS A 268 21.79 75.42 -21.91
CA HIS A 268 22.38 74.35 -21.11
C HIS A 268 21.76 72.98 -21.42
N LEU A 269 20.42 72.89 -21.51
CA LEU A 269 19.74 71.65 -21.89
C LEU A 269 20.14 71.17 -23.30
N ARG A 270 20.33 72.09 -24.25
CA ARG A 270 20.83 71.78 -25.59
C ARG A 270 22.27 71.28 -25.61
N THR A 271 23.11 71.65 -24.65
CA THR A 271 24.48 71.13 -24.53
C THR A 271 24.56 69.74 -23.89
N ILE A 272 23.58 69.37 -23.06
CA ILE A 272 23.53 68.06 -22.40
C ILE A 272 22.84 67.00 -23.29
N ARG A 273 21.84 67.42 -24.07
CA ARG A 273 21.08 66.52 -24.97
C ARG A 273 21.92 65.70 -25.98
N PRO A 274 23.02 66.20 -26.56
CA PRO A 274 23.87 65.43 -27.47
C PRO A 274 24.70 64.35 -26.76
N ALA A 275 24.86 64.43 -25.43
CA ALA A 275 25.81 63.60 -24.68
C ALA A 275 25.18 62.42 -23.95
N THR A 276 23.85 62.36 -23.75
CA THR A 276 23.22 61.31 -22.92
C THR A 276 21.89 60.80 -23.49
N GLN A 277 21.69 59.47 -23.51
CA GLN A 277 20.39 58.84 -23.83
C GLN A 277 19.40 58.85 -22.66
N HIS A 278 19.89 59.15 -21.44
CA HIS A 278 19.07 59.22 -20.22
C HIS A 278 18.76 60.68 -19.83
N PRO A 279 17.58 60.95 -19.23
CA PRO A 279 17.21 62.29 -18.80
C PRO A 279 18.18 62.79 -17.70
N PRO A 280 18.60 64.06 -17.74
CA PRO A 280 19.52 64.61 -16.74
C PRO A 280 18.89 64.59 -15.34
N ALA A 281 19.69 64.22 -14.33
CA ALA A 281 19.24 64.16 -12.94
C ALA A 281 18.82 65.55 -12.43
N MET A 282 17.67 65.64 -11.75
CA MET A 282 17.08 66.90 -11.27
C MET A 282 18.02 67.73 -10.39
N SER A 283 18.90 67.07 -9.63
CA SER A 283 19.91 67.74 -8.79
C SER A 283 20.85 68.67 -9.58
N THR A 284 21.04 68.43 -10.88
CA THR A 284 21.88 69.26 -11.77
C THR A 284 21.13 70.45 -12.37
N LEU A 285 19.79 70.40 -12.40
CA LEU A 285 18.95 71.43 -13.04
C LEU A 285 18.45 72.48 -12.04
N LEU A 286 18.15 72.08 -10.81
CA LEU A 286 17.66 72.96 -9.74
C LEU A 286 18.58 74.18 -9.43
N PRO A 287 19.93 74.10 -9.46
CA PRO A 287 20.77 75.26 -9.15
C PRO A 287 20.87 76.29 -10.29
N LEU A 288 20.23 76.06 -11.45
CA LEU A 288 20.27 77.01 -12.56
C LEU A 288 19.45 78.26 -12.24
N PRO A 289 19.92 79.47 -12.64
CA PRO A 289 19.38 80.74 -12.15
C PRO A 289 17.87 80.89 -12.40
N PHE A 290 17.37 80.39 -13.54
CA PHE A 290 15.94 80.40 -13.86
C PHE A 290 15.10 79.56 -12.89
N LEU A 291 15.51 78.30 -12.64
CA LEU A 291 14.76 77.39 -11.77
C LEU A 291 14.94 77.73 -10.29
N ALA A 292 16.13 78.19 -9.90
CA ALA A 292 16.39 78.68 -8.55
C ALA A 292 15.50 79.88 -8.21
N ARG A 293 15.36 80.85 -9.13
CA ARG A 293 14.42 81.97 -8.93
C ARG A 293 12.97 81.47 -8.82
N LEU A 294 12.56 80.55 -9.69
CA LEU A 294 11.20 80.01 -9.67
C LEU A 294 10.87 79.35 -8.31
N ILE A 295 11.80 78.56 -7.76
CA ILE A 295 11.64 77.92 -6.45
C ILE A 295 11.54 78.96 -5.33
N THR A 296 12.33 80.04 -5.40
CA THR A 296 12.29 81.10 -4.38
C THR A 296 11.09 82.04 -4.53
N GLU A 297 10.52 82.20 -5.71
CA GLU A 297 9.30 83.01 -5.94
C GLU A 297 8.01 82.24 -5.61
N ASP A 298 8.04 80.91 -5.67
CA ASP A 298 6.90 80.02 -5.41
C ASP A 298 6.87 79.47 -3.96
N SER A 299 7.81 79.94 -3.11
CA SER A 299 7.89 79.65 -1.65
C SER A 299 7.51 80.88 -0.83
#